data_AF-A0A816ERJ6-F1
#
_entry.id   AF-A0A816ERJ6-F1
#
_cell.length_a   1.000
_cell.length_b   1.000
_cell.length_c   1.000
_cell.angle_alpha   90.00
_cell.angle_beta   90.00
_cell.angle_gamma   90.00
#
_symmetry.space_group_name_H-M   'P 1'
#
loop_
_entity.id
_entity.type
_entity.pdbx_description
1 polymer ?
#
loop_
_entity_poly.entity_id
_entity_poly.type
_entity_poly.pdbx_seq_one_letter_code
_entity_poly.pdbx_strand_id
1 'polypeptide(L)'
;MNFFVSILKDSVFNIDDIYNAQLPDKYKNSHRPSSVMLEKAELEKFQQISACYDKYESILGQIHLEMCKYYQVGRFSELGSEEFDQTSAIYHLDLAAELCVTEAIFALAKIYLDLPRDLLPNYHAPISKELFQKGLELMTRASECLEIEANLYLAQTYDRGSSGALEPDWKQAAEYYEKYIRLREKESNDIDEDSGTCESNPRKLVDNAVPFHDQHDVVARLATLYKTGGNNLSCNYQRAGDLFTKAAEMATAAMKGRLANKYYGAAEEAYGMEPEEETETN
;
A
#
# COMPACT_ATOMS: atom_id res chain seq x y z
N MET A 1 2.51 -12.52 -29.61
CA MET A 1 3.37 -11.32 -29.45
C MET A 1 3.11 -10.22 -30.51
N ASN A 2 1.92 -10.14 -31.14
CA ASN A 2 1.65 -9.17 -32.24
C ASN A 2 0.33 -8.38 -32.11
N PHE A 3 -0.36 -8.41 -30.96
CA PHE A 3 -1.58 -7.60 -30.75
C PHE A 3 -1.30 -6.27 -30.03
N PHE A 4 -0.20 -6.19 -29.26
CA PHE A 4 0.16 -5.02 -28.45
C PHE A 4 0.86 -3.89 -29.23
N VAL A 5 1.47 -4.19 -30.38
CA VAL A 5 2.25 -3.19 -31.15
C VAL A 5 1.35 -2.28 -32.02
N SER A 6 0.09 -2.68 -32.27
CA SER A 6 -0.81 -1.91 -33.14
C SER A 6 -1.49 -0.73 -32.45
N ILE A 7 -1.56 -0.69 -31.11
CA ILE A 7 -2.26 0.38 -30.37
C ILE A 7 -1.35 1.61 -30.20
N LEU A 8 -0.02 1.45 -30.29
CA LEU A 8 0.94 2.52 -30.03
C LEU A 8 1.24 3.43 -31.24
N LYS A 9 0.69 3.17 -32.42
CA LYS A 9 1.00 3.97 -33.63
C LYS A 9 0.01 5.10 -33.95
N ASP A 10 -1.17 5.13 -33.33
CA ASP A 10 -2.19 6.13 -33.66
C ASP A 10 -2.57 7.06 -32.50
N SER A 11 -2.01 6.91 -31.29
CA SER A 11 -2.27 7.84 -30.19
C SER A 11 -1.11 8.82 -30.00
N VAL A 12 -1.02 9.83 -30.86
CA VAL A 12 -0.28 11.05 -30.51
C VAL A 12 -1.09 11.74 -29.42
N PHE A 13 -0.74 11.45 -28.18
CA PHE A 13 -1.33 12.06 -27.00
C PHE A 13 -1.00 13.56 -27.00
N ASN A 14 -2.02 14.39 -27.22
CA ASN A 14 -1.90 15.85 -27.20
C ASN A 14 -2.42 16.40 -25.87
N ILE A 15 -1.57 17.11 -25.14
CA ILE A 15 -1.92 17.73 -23.87
C ILE A 15 -3.00 18.81 -24.05
N ASP A 16 -3.10 19.40 -25.24
CA ASP A 16 -4.14 20.37 -25.58
C ASP A 16 -5.52 19.72 -25.69
N ASP A 17 -5.63 18.42 -25.96
CA ASP A 17 -6.92 17.73 -26.05
C ASP A 17 -7.56 17.53 -24.66
N ILE A 18 -6.75 17.59 -23.58
CA ILE A 18 -7.23 17.57 -22.18
C ILE A 18 -7.88 18.91 -21.84
N TYR A 19 -7.18 20.01 -22.12
CA TYR A 19 -7.71 21.36 -21.90
C TYR A 19 -8.90 21.70 -22.80
N ASN A 20 -8.98 21.07 -23.98
CA ASN A 20 -10.04 21.28 -24.97
C ASN A 20 -11.10 20.18 -24.97
N ALA A 21 -11.08 19.24 -24.02
CA ALA A 21 -12.07 18.17 -23.94
C ALA A 21 -13.48 18.76 -23.82
N GLN A 22 -14.25 18.74 -24.90
CA GLN A 22 -15.66 19.10 -24.87
C GLN A 22 -16.40 18.10 -24.00
N LEU A 23 -17.01 18.60 -22.93
CA LEU A 23 -17.85 17.84 -22.02
C LEU A 23 -18.91 17.03 -22.80
N PRO A 24 -19.16 15.77 -22.41
CA PRO A 24 -20.33 15.03 -22.88
C PRO A 24 -21.61 15.86 -22.66
N ASP A 25 -22.49 15.93 -23.65
CA ASP A 25 -23.65 16.84 -23.65
C ASP A 25 -24.55 16.73 -22.39
N LYS A 26 -24.52 15.60 -21.69
CA LYS A 26 -25.22 15.38 -20.41
C LYS A 26 -24.82 16.34 -19.28
N TYR A 27 -23.68 17.04 -19.37
CA TYR A 27 -23.18 17.92 -18.31
C TYR A 27 -23.18 19.41 -18.69
N LYS A 28 -23.68 19.78 -19.87
CA LYS A 28 -23.52 21.11 -20.48
C LYS A 28 -24.13 22.28 -19.69
N ASN A 29 -25.06 22.01 -18.76
CA ASN A 29 -25.80 23.02 -17.99
C ASN A 29 -25.91 22.72 -16.48
N SER A 30 -25.02 21.90 -15.93
CA SER A 30 -24.99 21.67 -14.48
C SER A 30 -24.25 22.80 -13.78
N HIS A 31 -24.77 23.27 -12.63
CA HIS A 31 -24.02 24.17 -11.73
C HIS A 31 -22.66 23.53 -11.45
N ARG A 32 -21.58 24.34 -11.49
CA ARG A 32 -20.20 23.86 -11.31
C ARG A 32 -19.81 23.90 -9.83
N PRO A 33 -19.90 22.82 -9.04
CA PRO A 33 -18.91 22.59 -8.00
C PRO A 33 -17.55 22.33 -8.68
N SER A 34 -16.45 22.36 -7.92
CA SER A 34 -15.07 22.17 -8.42
C SER A 34 -14.99 21.09 -9.52
N SER A 35 -14.10 21.26 -10.50
CA SER A 35 -13.89 20.38 -11.67
C SER A 35 -13.49 18.93 -11.34
N VAL A 36 -13.69 18.48 -10.10
CA VAL A 36 -13.42 17.14 -9.57
C VAL A 36 -14.00 16.07 -10.48
N MET A 37 -15.25 16.21 -10.93
CA MET A 37 -15.89 15.20 -11.79
C MET A 37 -15.22 15.06 -13.17
N LEU A 38 -14.65 16.16 -13.69
CA LEU A 38 -13.89 16.14 -14.94
C LEU A 38 -12.55 15.45 -14.74
N GLU A 39 -11.81 15.87 -13.72
CA GLU A 39 -10.50 15.33 -13.41
C GLU A 39 -10.55 13.85 -13.01
N LYS A 40 -11.60 13.44 -12.28
CA LYS A 40 -11.88 12.02 -11.98
C LYS A 40 -12.05 11.21 -13.27
N ALA A 41 -12.87 11.68 -14.21
CA ALA A 41 -13.12 10.98 -15.46
C ALA A 41 -11.86 10.94 -16.36
N GLU A 42 -10.95 11.90 -16.23
CA GLU A 42 -9.66 11.89 -16.91
C GLU A 42 -8.70 10.91 -16.24
N LEU A 43 -8.56 10.96 -14.92
CA LEU A 43 -7.73 10.04 -14.13
C LEU A 43 -8.11 8.58 -14.37
N GLU A 44 -9.40 8.25 -14.41
CA GLU A 44 -9.87 6.89 -14.72
C GLU A 44 -9.38 6.41 -16.10
N LYS A 45 -9.36 7.29 -17.11
CA LYS A 45 -8.81 6.98 -18.43
C LYS A 45 -7.30 6.85 -18.40
N PHE A 46 -6.61 7.71 -17.64
CA PHE A 46 -5.16 7.67 -17.48
C PHE A 46 -4.69 6.40 -16.79
N GLN A 47 -5.36 5.96 -15.73
CA GLN A 47 -5.06 4.72 -15.03
C GLN A 47 -5.25 3.48 -15.92
N GLN A 48 -6.24 3.49 -16.81
CA GLN A 48 -6.45 2.40 -17.77
C GLN A 48 -5.36 2.33 -18.85
N ILE A 49 -4.76 3.47 -19.20
CA ILE A 49 -3.77 3.58 -20.27
C ILE A 49 -2.34 3.40 -19.74
N SER A 50 -2.07 3.79 -18.50
CA SER A 50 -0.74 3.71 -17.88
C SER A 50 -0.81 3.03 -16.53
N ALA A 51 -0.60 1.71 -16.51
CA ALA A 51 -0.30 0.95 -15.30
C ALA A 51 1.06 1.32 -14.66
N CYS A 52 1.76 2.34 -15.19
CA CYS A 52 3.14 2.68 -14.88
C CYS A 52 3.38 4.21 -14.94
N TYR A 53 2.49 5.02 -14.36
CA TYR A 53 2.76 6.46 -14.20
C TYR A 53 3.04 6.79 -12.74
N ASP A 54 4.33 6.76 -12.37
CA ASP A 54 4.80 6.92 -10.98
C ASP A 54 4.65 8.34 -10.40
N LYS A 55 4.12 9.34 -11.13
CA LYS A 55 4.22 10.76 -10.73
C LYS A 55 3.09 11.72 -11.14
N TYR A 56 1.89 11.25 -11.51
CA TYR A 56 0.79 12.20 -11.68
C TYR A 56 0.14 12.49 -10.33
N GLU A 57 0.43 13.68 -9.78
CA GLU A 57 -0.26 14.19 -8.60
C GLU A 57 -1.34 15.18 -9.04
N SER A 58 -2.59 14.89 -8.67
CA SER A 58 -3.71 15.81 -8.89
C SER A 58 -3.53 17.07 -8.04
N ILE A 59 -3.29 18.22 -8.67
CA ILE A 59 -3.19 19.50 -7.96
C ILE A 59 -4.49 19.79 -7.20
N LEU A 60 -5.64 19.52 -7.83
CA LEU A 60 -6.94 19.69 -7.19
C LEU A 60 -7.09 18.75 -5.99
N GLY A 61 -6.63 17.50 -6.12
CA GLY A 61 -6.56 16.52 -5.04
C GLY A 61 -5.70 17.00 -3.89
N GLN A 62 -4.51 17.54 -4.19
CA GLN A 62 -3.62 18.13 -3.18
C GLN A 62 -4.28 19.32 -2.47
N ILE A 63 -5.01 20.17 -3.20
CA ILE A 63 -5.81 21.25 -2.59
C ILE A 63 -6.86 20.67 -1.65
N HIS A 64 -7.59 19.63 -2.06
CA HIS A 64 -8.58 18.98 -1.19
C HIS A 64 -7.93 18.37 0.06
N LEU A 65 -6.74 17.75 -0.06
CA LEU A 65 -6.00 17.25 1.09
C LEU A 65 -5.58 18.37 2.05
N GLU A 66 -5.07 19.49 1.53
CA GLU A 66 -4.70 20.64 2.35
C GLU A 66 -5.94 21.30 3.00
N MET A 67 -7.07 21.34 2.31
CA MET A 67 -8.33 21.80 2.91
C MET A 67 -8.73 20.92 4.11
N CYS A 68 -8.60 19.59 4.00
CA CYS A 68 -8.82 18.66 5.12
C CYS A 68 -7.91 19.00 6.32
N LYS A 69 -6.60 19.19 6.08
CA LYS A 69 -5.62 19.58 7.11
C LYS A 69 -5.98 20.92 7.76
N TYR A 70 -6.44 21.91 6.98
CA TYR A 70 -6.89 23.20 7.51
C TYR A 70 -8.13 23.09 8.40
N TYR A 71 -9.10 22.24 8.04
CA TYR A 71 -10.22 21.95 8.93
C TYR A 71 -9.72 21.29 10.22
N GLN A 72 -8.85 20.28 10.14
CA GLN A 72 -8.32 19.59 11.32
C GLN A 72 -7.64 20.52 12.32
N VAL A 73 -6.90 21.54 11.86
CA VAL A 73 -6.25 22.52 12.75
C VAL A 73 -7.19 23.65 13.20
N GLY A 74 -8.49 23.57 12.88
CA GLY A 74 -9.49 24.54 13.28
C GLY A 74 -9.42 25.89 12.55
N ARG A 75 -8.78 25.95 11.37
CA ARG A 75 -8.59 27.21 10.63
C ARG A 75 -9.91 27.89 10.23
N PHE A 76 -10.95 27.09 10.01
CA PHE A 76 -12.29 27.54 9.63
C PHE A 76 -13.29 27.53 10.79
N SER A 77 -12.87 27.15 11.99
CA SER A 77 -13.73 27.15 13.17
C SER A 77 -14.02 28.57 13.66
N GLU A 78 -15.17 28.75 14.29
CA GLU A 78 -15.49 30.00 14.98
C GLU A 78 -14.47 30.30 16.07
N LEU A 79 -14.20 31.59 16.31
CA LEU A 79 -13.19 32.01 17.27
C LEU A 79 -13.57 31.51 18.68
N GLY A 80 -12.74 30.64 19.26
CA GLY A 80 -12.97 30.05 20.57
C GLY A 80 -13.69 28.70 20.58
N SER A 81 -14.02 28.14 19.41
CA SER A 81 -14.47 26.74 19.30
C SER A 81 -13.27 25.79 19.39
N GLU A 82 -13.34 24.80 20.27
CA GLU A 82 -12.37 23.69 20.33
C GLU A 82 -12.69 22.59 19.31
N GLU A 83 -13.90 22.59 18.76
CA GLU A 83 -14.34 21.64 17.75
C GLU A 83 -14.13 22.23 16.34
N PHE A 84 -13.68 21.37 15.42
CA PHE A 84 -13.65 21.67 14.00
C PHE A 84 -14.74 20.90 13.27
N ASP A 85 -15.16 21.42 12.12
CA ASP A 85 -16.14 20.76 11.27
C ASP A 85 -15.54 19.48 10.65
N GLN A 86 -15.73 18.37 11.36
CA GLN A 86 -15.28 17.05 10.94
C GLN A 86 -15.96 16.59 9.64
N THR A 87 -17.21 17.02 9.40
CA THR A 87 -17.99 16.66 8.21
C THR A 87 -17.36 17.26 6.96
N SER A 88 -16.99 18.55 7.02
CA SER A 88 -16.25 19.16 5.91
C SER A 88 -14.86 18.57 5.76
N ALA A 89 -14.16 18.28 6.86
CA ALA A 89 -12.83 17.68 6.81
C ALA A 89 -12.82 16.32 6.11
N ILE A 90 -13.76 15.42 6.47
CA ILE A 90 -13.86 14.09 5.85
C ILE A 90 -14.31 14.18 4.39
N TYR A 91 -15.19 15.13 4.04
CA TYR A 91 -15.59 15.37 2.66
C TYR A 91 -14.38 15.74 1.78
N HIS A 92 -13.54 16.65 2.25
CA HIS A 92 -12.32 17.02 1.54
C HIS A 92 -11.32 15.87 1.44
N LEU A 93 -11.21 15.02 2.48
CA LEU A 93 -10.37 13.83 2.44
C LEU A 93 -10.85 12.81 1.40
N ASP A 94 -12.17 12.56 1.34
CA ASP A 94 -12.78 11.64 0.39
C ASP A 94 -12.53 12.11 -1.06
N LEU A 95 -12.72 13.42 -1.34
CA LEU A 95 -12.42 13.98 -2.66
C LEU A 95 -10.93 13.86 -3.04
N ALA A 96 -10.01 14.09 -2.10
CA ALA A 96 -8.59 13.91 -2.36
C ALA A 96 -8.25 12.45 -2.69
N ALA A 97 -8.88 11.49 -2.01
CA ALA A 97 -8.72 10.06 -2.29
C ALA A 97 -9.34 9.64 -3.65
N GLU A 98 -10.46 10.23 -4.05
CA GLU A 98 -11.04 10.05 -5.38
C GLU A 98 -10.13 10.61 -6.49
N LEU A 99 -9.43 11.71 -6.22
CA LEU A 99 -8.43 12.32 -7.10
C LEU A 99 -7.04 11.66 -6.99
N CYS A 100 -6.99 10.46 -6.39
CA CYS A 100 -5.82 9.60 -6.37
C CYS A 100 -4.60 10.15 -5.62
N VAL A 101 -4.82 11.02 -4.63
CA VAL A 101 -3.76 11.44 -3.72
C VAL A 101 -3.45 10.29 -2.75
N THR A 102 -2.24 9.74 -2.81
CA THR A 102 -1.84 8.55 -2.04
C THR A 102 -2.01 8.72 -0.54
N GLU A 103 -1.60 9.86 0.03
CA GLU A 103 -1.77 10.18 1.46
C GLU A 103 -3.26 10.13 1.86
N ALA A 104 -4.14 10.68 1.02
CA ALA A 104 -5.58 10.69 1.25
C ALA A 104 -6.19 9.30 1.17
N ILE A 105 -5.84 8.50 0.15
CA ILE A 105 -6.29 7.11 0.01
C ILE A 105 -5.92 6.32 1.25
N PHE A 106 -4.66 6.41 1.69
CA PHE A 106 -4.16 5.64 2.82
C PHE A 106 -4.76 6.09 4.15
N ALA A 107 -4.89 7.40 4.38
CA ALA A 107 -5.56 7.93 5.57
C ALA A 107 -7.03 7.51 5.63
N LEU A 108 -7.75 7.55 4.51
CA LEU A 108 -9.14 7.13 4.44
C LEU A 108 -9.30 5.61 4.64
N ALA A 109 -8.39 4.80 4.10
CA ALA A 109 -8.35 3.36 4.36
C ALA A 109 -8.20 3.08 5.86
N LYS A 110 -7.28 3.78 6.54
CA LYS A 110 -7.08 3.67 7.99
C LYS A 110 -8.31 4.09 8.79
N ILE A 111 -9.05 5.11 8.35
CA ILE A 111 -10.32 5.52 8.99
C ILE A 111 -11.32 4.37 8.95
N TYR A 112 -11.54 3.75 7.79
CA TYR A 112 -12.56 2.72 7.64
C TYR A 112 -12.18 1.36 8.24
N LEU A 113 -10.88 1.10 8.41
CA LEU A 113 -10.35 -0.08 9.07
C LEU A 113 -10.07 0.15 10.57
N ASP A 114 -10.42 1.33 11.09
CA ASP A 114 -10.18 1.76 12.47
C ASP A 114 -8.71 1.59 12.93
N LEU A 115 -7.79 2.00 12.06
CA LEU A 115 -6.35 1.93 12.30
C LEU A 115 -5.79 3.28 12.82
N PRO A 116 -4.70 3.25 13.61
CA PRO A 116 -3.99 4.45 14.03
C PRO A 116 -3.47 5.28 12.84
N ARG A 117 -3.62 6.60 12.92
CA ARG A 117 -3.33 7.55 11.84
C ARG A 117 -3.14 8.97 12.35
N ASP A 118 -2.50 9.80 11.53
CA ASP A 118 -2.20 11.20 11.85
C ASP A 118 -3.27 12.18 11.33
N LEU A 119 -3.92 11.83 10.22
CA LEU A 119 -5.00 12.62 9.64
C LEU A 119 -6.34 12.24 10.26
N LEU A 120 -7.05 13.25 10.76
CA LEU A 120 -8.33 13.13 11.46
C LEU A 120 -8.30 12.05 12.57
N PRO A 121 -7.37 12.12 13.54
CA PRO A 121 -7.20 11.06 14.54
C PRO A 121 -8.43 10.89 15.44
N ASN A 122 -9.19 11.97 15.64
CA ASN A 122 -10.39 12.00 16.49
C ASN A 122 -11.70 11.68 15.75
N TYR A 123 -11.66 11.49 14.42
CA TYR A 123 -12.83 11.09 13.65
C TYR A 123 -13.03 9.58 13.79
N HIS A 124 -14.25 9.08 13.90
CA HIS A 124 -14.49 7.62 13.87
C HIS A 124 -15.61 7.32 12.90
N ALA A 125 -15.31 6.48 11.90
CA ALA A 125 -16.33 5.99 11.00
C ALA A 125 -17.22 4.96 11.72
N PRO A 126 -18.52 4.87 11.36
CA PRO A 126 -19.38 3.82 11.88
C PRO A 126 -18.80 2.43 11.58
N ILE A 127 -18.83 1.52 12.56
CA ILE A 127 -18.38 0.15 12.35
C ILE A 127 -19.43 -0.58 11.52
N SER A 128 -19.11 -0.86 10.25
CA SER A 128 -19.98 -1.63 9.35
C SER A 128 -19.15 -2.54 8.44
N LYS A 129 -19.75 -3.66 8.01
CA LYS A 129 -19.10 -4.59 7.07
C LYS A 129 -18.80 -3.92 5.72
N GLU A 130 -19.68 -3.02 5.28
CA GLU A 130 -19.52 -2.28 4.03
C GLU A 130 -18.33 -1.32 4.09
N LEU A 131 -18.19 -0.56 5.18
CA LEU A 131 -17.05 0.34 5.37
C LEU A 131 -15.76 -0.44 5.55
N PHE A 132 -15.78 -1.57 6.27
CA PHE A 132 -14.63 -2.45 6.36
C PHE A 132 -14.15 -2.92 4.97
N GLN A 133 -15.08 -3.36 4.11
CA GLN A 133 -14.76 -3.75 2.74
C GLN A 133 -14.22 -2.57 1.91
N LYS A 134 -14.84 -1.38 2.00
CA LYS A 134 -14.34 -0.15 1.37
C LYS A 134 -12.93 0.21 1.87
N GLY A 135 -12.65 -0.01 3.14
CA GLY A 135 -11.35 0.17 3.76
C GLY A 135 -10.29 -0.74 3.16
N LEU A 136 -10.62 -2.03 2.97
CA LEU A 136 -9.74 -2.99 2.29
C LEU A 136 -9.47 -2.60 0.83
N GLU A 137 -10.49 -2.17 0.09
CA GLU A 137 -10.35 -1.70 -1.29
C GLU A 137 -9.43 -0.48 -1.40
N LEU A 138 -9.60 0.50 -0.51
CA LEU A 138 -8.72 1.68 -0.45
C LEU A 138 -7.30 1.28 -0.05
N MET A 139 -7.14 0.31 0.85
CA MET A 139 -5.81 -0.19 1.23
C MET A 139 -5.10 -0.87 0.06
N THR A 140 -5.82 -1.65 -0.75
CA THR A 140 -5.30 -2.22 -2.01
C THR A 140 -4.85 -1.12 -2.97
N ARG A 141 -5.68 -0.07 -3.16
CA ARG A 141 -5.29 1.10 -3.96
C ARG A 141 -4.04 1.80 -3.41
N ALA A 142 -3.92 1.95 -2.10
CA ALA A 142 -2.72 2.51 -1.48
C ALA A 142 -1.48 1.65 -1.75
N SER A 143 -1.61 0.32 -1.71
CA SER A 143 -0.54 -0.60 -2.10
C SER A 143 -0.15 -0.43 -3.58
N GLU A 144 -1.11 -0.27 -4.49
CA GLU A 144 -0.86 0.01 -5.91
C GLU A 144 -0.10 1.33 -6.11
N CYS A 145 -0.39 2.35 -5.29
CA CYS A 145 0.38 3.59 -5.19
C CYS A 145 1.73 3.45 -4.47
N LEU A 146 2.23 2.23 -4.27
CA LEU A 146 3.51 1.91 -3.65
C LEU A 146 3.65 2.32 -2.17
N GLU A 147 2.54 2.54 -1.45
CA GLU A 147 2.61 2.79 0.00
C GLU A 147 3.07 1.51 0.72
N ILE A 148 4.23 1.58 1.35
CA ILE A 148 4.92 0.43 1.94
C ILE A 148 4.07 -0.18 3.07
N GLU A 149 3.53 0.65 3.95
CA GLU A 149 2.73 0.22 5.10
C GLU A 149 1.42 -0.45 4.68
N ALA A 150 0.82 -0.02 3.57
CA ALA A 150 -0.38 -0.66 3.01
C ALA A 150 -0.11 -2.12 2.60
N ASN A 151 1.05 -2.38 2.00
CA ASN A 151 1.47 -3.72 1.63
C ASN A 151 1.62 -4.62 2.86
N LEU A 152 2.24 -4.12 3.93
CA LEU A 152 2.40 -4.90 5.16
C LEU A 152 1.06 -5.23 5.82
N TYR A 153 0.15 -4.26 5.86
CA TYR A 153 -1.18 -4.46 6.42
C TYR A 153 -1.97 -5.53 5.63
N LEU A 154 -1.99 -5.42 4.30
CA LEU A 154 -2.68 -6.40 3.44
C LEU A 154 -2.06 -7.79 3.60
N ALA A 155 -0.73 -7.89 3.61
CA ALA A 155 -0.03 -9.15 3.82
C ALA A 155 -0.47 -9.82 5.12
N GLN A 156 -0.48 -9.09 6.24
CA GLN A 156 -0.94 -9.58 7.54
C GLN A 156 -2.41 -9.99 7.55
N THR A 157 -3.24 -9.24 6.85
CA THR A 157 -4.69 -9.47 6.77
C THR A 157 -4.99 -10.76 6.00
N TYR A 158 -4.32 -10.99 4.87
CA TYR A 158 -4.44 -12.25 4.12
C TYR A 158 -3.74 -13.44 4.81
N ASP A 159 -2.67 -13.18 5.57
CA ASP A 159 -1.94 -14.21 6.31
C ASP A 159 -2.81 -14.83 7.42
N ARG A 160 -3.47 -13.96 8.20
CA ARG A 160 -4.29 -14.36 9.36
C ARG A 160 -5.76 -14.58 9.04
N GLY A 161 -6.24 -13.99 7.95
CA GLY A 161 -7.66 -13.75 7.75
C GLY A 161 -8.21 -12.69 8.70
N SER A 162 -9.48 -12.36 8.52
CA SER A 162 -10.26 -11.50 9.42
C SER A 162 -11.53 -12.25 9.83
N SER A 163 -11.79 -12.35 11.14
CA SER A 163 -12.89 -13.13 11.71
C SER A 163 -14.23 -12.73 11.09
N GLY A 164 -14.72 -13.54 10.14
CA GLY A 164 -16.02 -13.37 9.48
C GLY A 164 -16.05 -12.43 8.26
N ALA A 165 -14.90 -11.86 7.85
CA ALA A 165 -14.82 -10.97 6.70
C ALA A 165 -13.89 -11.49 5.59
N LEU A 166 -12.80 -12.17 5.94
CA LEU A 166 -11.81 -12.66 4.98
C LEU A 166 -11.18 -13.96 5.47
N GLU A 167 -11.25 -15.00 4.65
CA GLU A 167 -10.51 -16.24 4.90
C GLU A 167 -9.01 -16.03 4.61
N PRO A 168 -8.09 -16.72 5.31
CA PRO A 168 -6.68 -16.66 5.01
C PRO A 168 -6.38 -17.08 3.57
N ASP A 169 -5.57 -16.28 2.87
CA ASP A 169 -5.02 -16.59 1.54
C ASP A 169 -3.52 -16.34 1.57
N TRP A 170 -2.75 -17.40 1.74
CA TRP A 170 -1.30 -17.29 1.89
C TRP A 170 -0.59 -16.97 0.59
N LYS A 171 -1.24 -17.20 -0.56
CA LYS A 171 -0.71 -16.77 -1.85
C LYS A 171 -0.77 -15.24 -1.97
N GLN A 172 -1.93 -14.65 -1.69
CA GLN A 172 -2.08 -13.19 -1.64
C GLN A 172 -1.17 -12.58 -0.57
N ALA A 173 -1.10 -13.18 0.62
CA ALA A 173 -0.20 -12.71 1.68
C ALA A 173 1.26 -12.69 1.22
N ALA A 174 1.72 -13.76 0.55
CA ALA A 174 3.09 -13.84 0.05
C ALA A 174 3.39 -12.75 -1.00
N GLU A 175 2.47 -12.50 -1.94
CA GLU A 175 2.60 -11.44 -2.95
C GLU A 175 2.78 -10.05 -2.30
N TYR A 176 1.99 -9.72 -1.28
CA TYR A 176 2.11 -8.45 -0.56
C TYR A 176 3.36 -8.36 0.32
N TYR A 177 3.77 -9.45 0.99
CA TYR A 177 5.03 -9.49 1.74
C TYR A 177 6.23 -9.26 0.82
N GLU A 178 6.24 -9.87 -0.36
CA GLU A 178 7.30 -9.67 -1.35
C GLU A 178 7.34 -8.24 -1.86
N LYS A 179 6.16 -7.68 -2.15
CA LYS A 179 6.05 -6.28 -2.56
C LYS A 179 6.55 -5.33 -1.48
N TYR A 180 6.22 -5.57 -0.20
CA TYR A 180 6.74 -4.82 0.94
C TYR A 180 8.28 -4.90 1.02
N ILE A 181 8.85 -6.11 0.97
CA ILE A 181 10.32 -6.32 1.04
C ILE A 181 11.00 -5.57 -0.11
N ARG A 182 10.51 -5.73 -1.34
CA ARG A 182 11.06 -5.06 -2.53
C ARG A 182 11.05 -3.54 -2.41
N LEU A 183 9.94 -2.97 -1.93
CA LEU A 183 9.82 -1.51 -1.77
C LEU A 183 10.74 -0.99 -0.67
N ARG A 184 10.89 -1.73 0.44
CA ARG A 184 11.84 -1.40 1.50
C ARG A 184 13.29 -1.41 1.05
N GLU A 185 13.68 -2.39 0.24
CA GLU A 185 15.03 -2.46 -0.33
C GLU A 185 15.29 -1.32 -1.30
N LYS A 186 14.29 -0.96 -2.10
CA LYS A 186 14.37 0.21 -2.97
C LYS A 186 14.56 1.49 -2.15
N GLU A 187 13.74 1.68 -1.11
CA GLU A 187 13.84 2.83 -0.20
C GLU A 187 15.23 2.93 0.45
N SER A 188 15.86 1.80 0.83
CA SER A 188 17.22 1.83 1.39
C SER A 188 18.31 2.12 0.36
N ASN A 189 18.12 1.69 -0.89
CA ASN A 189 19.12 1.86 -1.95
C ASN A 189 19.06 3.25 -2.60
N ASP A 190 17.90 3.91 -2.56
CA ASP A 190 17.68 5.27 -3.07
C ASP A 190 18.22 6.34 -2.08
N ILE A 191 18.73 5.95 -0.90
CA ILE A 191 19.46 6.84 0.00
C ILE A 191 20.88 6.99 -0.55
N ASP A 192 21.08 8.00 -1.41
CA ASP A 192 22.41 8.40 -1.86
C ASP A 192 23.33 8.66 -0.65
N GLU A 193 24.53 8.06 -0.66
CA GLU A 193 25.60 8.21 0.35
C GLU A 193 26.05 9.68 0.58
N ASP A 194 25.57 10.64 -0.21
CA ASP A 194 25.95 12.06 -0.16
C ASP A 194 25.00 12.94 0.71
N SER A 195 23.88 12.40 1.19
CA SER A 195 23.04 13.13 2.16
C SER A 195 23.53 12.87 3.58
N GLY A 196 24.57 13.62 3.98
CA GLY A 196 25.15 13.63 5.34
C GLY A 196 24.22 14.08 6.48
N THR A 197 22.91 13.86 6.37
CA THR A 197 21.95 14.00 7.45
C THR A 197 21.72 12.64 8.09
N CYS A 198 22.51 12.35 9.12
CA CYS A 198 22.18 11.40 10.17
C CYS A 198 20.97 11.91 10.98
N GLU A 199 19.82 12.06 10.34
CA GLU A 199 18.56 12.33 11.00
C GLU A 199 17.67 11.11 10.77
N SER A 200 17.70 10.23 11.78
CA SER A 200 16.57 9.42 12.22
C SER A 200 15.44 9.27 11.20
N ASN A 201 15.40 8.11 10.52
CA ASN A 201 14.27 7.64 9.72
C ASN A 201 12.93 8.07 10.36
N PRO A 202 12.22 9.08 9.80
CA PRO A 202 11.07 9.68 10.47
C PRO A 202 9.83 8.78 10.46
N ARG A 203 9.91 7.59 9.85
CA ARG A 203 8.85 6.57 9.89
C ARG A 203 9.18 5.41 10.83
N LYS A 204 9.73 5.70 12.02
CA LYS A 204 9.53 4.81 13.18
C LYS A 204 8.05 4.87 13.54
N LEU A 205 7.27 3.96 12.95
CA LEU A 205 5.88 3.76 13.29
C LEU A 205 5.72 3.62 14.80
N VAL A 206 4.75 4.38 15.30
CA VAL A 206 4.20 4.34 16.65
C VAL A 206 3.81 2.89 17.02
N ASP A 207 4.24 2.48 18.20
CA ASP A 207 4.35 1.12 18.74
C ASP A 207 3.10 0.21 18.78
N ASN A 208 1.93 0.54 18.21
CA ASN A 208 0.67 -0.06 18.72
C ASN A 208 -0.26 -0.80 17.75
N ALA A 209 0.10 -1.10 16.49
CA ALA A 209 -0.83 -1.84 15.61
C ALA A 209 -0.26 -2.91 14.68
N VAL A 210 1.06 -2.96 14.45
CA VAL A 210 1.63 -3.84 13.42
C VAL A 210 2.60 -4.85 14.05
N PRO A 211 2.23 -6.14 14.14
CA PRO A 211 3.01 -7.18 14.85
C PRO A 211 4.35 -7.61 14.21
N PHE A 212 4.84 -6.91 13.19
CA PHE A 212 6.18 -7.09 12.66
C PHE A 212 6.94 -5.77 12.82
N HIS A 213 7.78 -5.71 13.85
CA HIS A 213 8.51 -4.50 14.21
C HIS A 213 9.77 -4.31 13.37
N ASP A 214 10.36 -5.41 12.85
CA ASP A 214 11.56 -5.36 12.04
C ASP A 214 11.41 -6.09 10.71
N GLN A 215 12.18 -5.66 9.72
CA GLN A 215 12.16 -6.23 8.38
C GLN A 215 12.50 -7.74 8.36
N HIS A 216 13.44 -8.19 9.21
CA HIS A 216 13.83 -9.61 9.28
C HIS A 216 12.67 -10.51 9.74
N ASP A 217 11.76 -10.02 10.61
CA ASP A 217 10.58 -10.77 11.06
C ASP A 217 9.60 -10.99 9.90
N VAL A 218 9.43 -9.97 9.04
CA VAL A 218 8.59 -10.06 7.84
C VAL A 218 9.15 -11.08 6.86
N VAL A 219 10.46 -11.04 6.59
CA VAL A 219 11.13 -12.01 5.70
C VAL A 219 11.01 -13.43 6.25
N ALA A 220 11.23 -13.62 7.55
CA ALA A 220 11.09 -14.92 8.21
C ALA A 220 9.63 -15.42 8.20
N ARG A 221 8.63 -14.53 8.30
CA ARG A 221 7.22 -14.93 8.16
C ARG A 221 6.93 -15.42 6.75
N LEU A 222 7.38 -14.71 5.71
CA LEU A 222 7.25 -15.14 4.33
C LEU A 222 7.93 -16.49 4.07
N ALA A 223 9.14 -16.69 4.61
CA ALA A 223 9.84 -17.96 4.56
C ALA A 223 9.00 -19.10 5.18
N THR A 224 8.34 -18.82 6.32
CA THR A 224 7.46 -19.78 6.99
C THR A 224 6.27 -20.16 6.10
N LEU A 225 5.63 -19.19 5.43
CA LEU A 225 4.52 -19.46 4.50
C LEU A 225 4.94 -20.42 3.37
N TYR A 226 6.11 -20.17 2.77
CA TYR A 226 6.65 -21.06 1.73
C TYR A 226 7.09 -22.42 2.26
N LYS A 227 7.62 -22.51 3.49
CA LYS A 227 7.99 -23.79 4.11
C LYS A 227 6.76 -24.65 4.39
N THR A 228 5.69 -24.06 4.92
CA THR A 228 4.50 -24.83 5.30
C THR A 228 3.60 -25.14 4.10
N GLY A 229 3.39 -24.18 3.19
CA GLY A 229 2.32 -24.28 2.17
C GLY A 229 0.92 -24.40 2.80
N GLY A 230 -0.12 -24.35 1.98
CA GLY A 230 -1.53 -24.29 2.41
C GLY A 230 -2.19 -22.95 2.08
N ASN A 231 -3.51 -22.85 2.31
CA ASN A 231 -4.31 -21.64 2.05
C ASN A 231 -3.99 -21.00 0.68
N ASN A 232 -4.12 -21.78 -0.39
CA ASN A 232 -3.84 -21.41 -1.78
C ASN A 232 -2.35 -21.22 -2.15
N LEU A 233 -1.41 -21.42 -1.23
CA LEU A 233 0.04 -21.39 -1.49
C LEU A 233 0.64 -22.80 -1.53
N SER A 234 1.41 -23.12 -2.58
CA SER A 234 2.20 -24.36 -2.62
C SER A 234 3.47 -24.20 -1.79
N CYS A 235 3.89 -25.26 -1.09
CA CYS A 235 5.19 -25.27 -0.43
C CYS A 235 6.32 -25.09 -1.47
N ASN A 236 7.35 -24.34 -1.09
CA ASN A 236 8.58 -24.16 -1.84
C ASN A 236 9.74 -24.08 -0.84
N TYR A 237 10.37 -25.23 -0.59
CA TYR A 237 11.41 -25.39 0.42
C TYR A 237 12.68 -24.62 0.07
N GLN A 238 13.08 -24.63 -1.21
CA GLN A 238 14.23 -23.86 -1.69
C GLN A 238 14.04 -22.37 -1.41
N ARG A 239 12.90 -21.80 -1.83
CA ARG A 239 12.58 -20.39 -1.61
C ARG A 239 12.46 -20.06 -0.12
N ALA A 240 11.90 -20.96 0.67
CA ALA A 240 11.84 -20.79 2.13
C ALA A 240 13.23 -20.74 2.76
N GLY A 241 14.15 -21.63 2.35
CA GLY A 241 15.55 -21.64 2.79
C GLY A 241 16.26 -20.33 2.45
N ASP A 242 16.12 -19.86 1.21
CA ASP A 242 16.72 -18.60 0.75
C ASP A 242 16.22 -17.40 1.56
N LEU A 243 14.91 -17.35 1.82
CA LEU A 243 14.30 -16.29 2.63
C LEU A 243 14.71 -16.37 4.11
N PHE A 244 14.82 -17.56 4.71
CA PHE A 244 15.32 -17.70 6.07
C PHE A 244 16.78 -17.28 6.20
N THR A 245 17.62 -17.62 5.22
CA THR A 245 19.02 -17.17 5.14
C THR A 245 19.07 -15.64 5.09
N LYS A 246 18.28 -15.02 4.22
CA LYS A 246 18.17 -13.56 4.13
C LYS A 246 17.69 -12.93 5.45
N ALA A 247 16.68 -13.51 6.10
CA ALA A 247 16.23 -13.05 7.41
C ALA A 247 17.33 -13.15 8.48
N ALA A 248 18.16 -14.21 8.43
CA ALA A 248 19.29 -14.40 9.33
C ALA A 248 20.39 -13.34 9.13
N GLU A 249 20.71 -13.01 7.88
CA GLU A 249 21.65 -11.95 7.52
C GLU A 249 21.15 -10.59 8.00
N MET A 250 19.88 -10.26 7.75
CA MET A 250 19.25 -9.02 8.23
C MET A 250 19.23 -8.94 9.76
N ALA A 251 18.93 -10.05 10.45
CA ALA A 251 18.98 -10.12 11.91
C ALA A 251 20.42 -9.96 12.43
N THR A 252 21.42 -10.51 11.74
CA THR A 252 22.85 -10.34 12.08
C THR A 252 23.29 -8.89 11.93
N ALA A 253 22.91 -8.24 10.82
CA ALA A 253 23.15 -6.81 10.59
C ALA A 253 22.49 -5.93 11.67
N ALA A 254 21.31 -6.33 12.16
CA ALA A 254 20.64 -5.70 13.30
C ALA A 254 21.22 -6.11 14.68
N MET A 255 22.35 -6.80 14.72
CA MET A 255 23.02 -7.31 15.93
C MET A 255 22.16 -8.28 16.77
N LYS A 256 21.20 -8.96 16.15
CA LYS A 256 20.31 -9.96 16.78
C LYS A 256 20.82 -11.39 16.57
N GLY A 257 22.06 -11.66 16.96
CA GLY A 257 22.74 -12.95 16.67
C GLY A 257 22.02 -14.22 17.14
N ARG A 258 21.31 -14.18 18.29
CA ARG A 258 20.48 -15.32 18.73
C ARG A 258 19.34 -15.61 17.77
N LEU A 259 18.72 -14.57 17.22
CA LEU A 259 17.63 -14.69 16.25
C LEU A 259 18.17 -15.12 14.88
N ALA A 260 19.32 -14.59 14.47
CA ALA A 260 20.01 -15.02 13.26
C ALA A 260 20.31 -16.52 13.26
N ASN A 261 20.86 -17.06 14.35
CA ASN A 261 21.12 -18.51 14.48
C ASN A 261 19.83 -19.34 14.36
N LYS A 262 18.71 -18.84 14.91
CA LYS A 262 17.40 -19.49 14.78
C LYS A 262 16.96 -19.54 13.31
N TYR A 263 17.14 -18.44 12.56
CA TYR A 263 16.78 -18.40 11.15
C TYR A 263 17.71 -19.25 10.28
N TYR A 264 19.02 -19.27 10.53
CA TYR A 264 19.92 -20.21 9.84
C TYR A 264 19.52 -21.67 10.07
N GLY A 265 19.20 -22.06 11.31
CA GLY A 265 18.68 -23.40 11.59
C GLY A 265 17.39 -23.71 10.83
N ALA A 266 16.46 -22.75 10.77
CA ALA A 266 15.22 -22.89 10.01
C ALA A 266 15.45 -22.99 8.48
N ALA A 267 16.51 -22.36 7.96
CA ALA A 267 16.92 -22.45 6.56
C ALA A 267 17.44 -23.85 6.23
N GLU A 268 18.35 -24.39 7.04
CA GLU A 268 18.86 -25.77 6.90
C GLU A 268 17.72 -26.81 6.95
N GLU A 269 16.78 -26.63 7.88
CA GLU A 269 15.58 -27.48 7.93
C GLU A 269 14.71 -27.36 6.67
N ALA A 270 14.64 -26.18 6.05
CA ALA A 270 13.87 -26.01 4.82
C ALA A 270 14.58 -26.73 3.66
N TYR A 271 15.88 -26.49 3.46
CA TYR A 271 16.64 -27.16 2.41
C TYR A 271 16.63 -28.69 2.55
N GLY A 272 16.69 -29.22 3.78
CA GLY A 272 16.62 -30.66 4.04
C GLY A 272 15.28 -31.33 3.78
N MET A 273 14.22 -30.57 3.46
CA MET A 273 12.88 -31.09 3.13
C MET A 273 12.65 -31.21 1.62
N GLU A 274 13.61 -30.77 0.80
CA GLU A 274 13.58 -31.00 -0.63
C GLU A 274 13.67 -32.51 -0.90
N PRO A 275 12.74 -33.11 -1.68
CA PRO A 275 12.83 -34.52 -1.99
C PRO A 275 14.13 -34.77 -2.75
N GLU A 276 14.97 -35.67 -2.24
CA GLU A 276 16.12 -36.18 -2.99
C GLU A 276 15.58 -36.69 -4.33
N GLU A 277 16.06 -36.11 -5.44
CA GLU A 277 15.72 -36.60 -6.78
C GLU A 277 15.99 -38.11 -6.79
N GLU A 278 14.95 -38.92 -6.98
CA GLU A 278 15.10 -40.36 -7.16
C GLU A 278 16.04 -40.56 -8.34
N THR A 279 17.31 -40.83 -8.05
CA THR A 279 18.25 -41.27 -9.06
C THR A 279 17.74 -42.62 -9.54
N GLU A 280 17.03 -42.62 -10.66
CA GLU A 280 16.64 -43.82 -11.40
C GLU A 280 17.91 -44.62 -11.67
N THR A 281 18.18 -45.61 -10.83
CA THR A 281 19.17 -46.64 -11.10
C THR A 281 18.59 -47.52 -12.20
N ASN A 282 19.03 -47.28 -13.43
CA ASN A 282 18.88 -48.17 -14.59
C ASN A 282 19.46 -49.56 -14.32
#